data_AF-A0AAX2A717-F1
#
_entry.id   AF-A0AAX2A717-F1
#
_cell.length_a   1.000
_cell.length_b   1.000
_cell.length_c   1.000
_cell.angle_alpha   90.00
_cell.angle_beta   90.00
_cell.angle_gamma   90.00
#
_symmetry.space_group_name_H-M   'P 1'
#
loop_
_entity.id
_entity.type
_entity.pdbx_description
1 polymer ?
#
loop_
_entity_poly.entity_id
_entity_poly.type
_entity_poly.pdbx_seq_one_letter_code
_entity_poly.pdbx_strand_id
1 'polypeptide(L)'
;MQKSLSEEKYKEVRSYFAKLTRAIVPKALVVAVISGIYLFHISFGNLPPDYNFSSFQILLSLKAVLGLWLGLRGVLQVFFGIQPFVFKGHRLPFILVIMIIFLSQIMYSV
;
A
#
# COMPACT_ATOMS: atom_id res chain seq x y z
N MET A 1 -13.07 -15.18 -18.84
CA MET A 1 -12.37 -16.47 -18.66
C MET A 1 -13.32 -17.64 -18.45
N GLN A 2 -14.16 -17.62 -17.42
CA GLN A 2 -15.04 -18.77 -17.12
C GLN A 2 -16.12 -19.02 -18.18
N LYS A 3 -16.53 -17.99 -18.93
CA LYS A 3 -17.52 -18.08 -20.02
C LYS A 3 -16.95 -18.57 -21.36
N SER A 4 -15.63 -18.71 -21.48
CA SER A 4 -14.93 -18.97 -22.75
C SER A 4 -13.97 -20.17 -22.69
N LEU A 5 -13.90 -20.84 -21.55
CA LEU A 5 -13.01 -21.98 -21.30
C LEU A 5 -13.85 -23.12 -20.73
N SER A 6 -13.53 -24.37 -21.11
CA SER A 6 -14.06 -25.54 -20.40
C SER A 6 -13.65 -25.49 -18.92
N GLU A 7 -14.43 -26.11 -18.04
CA GLU A 7 -14.16 -26.07 -16.60
C GLU A 7 -12.76 -26.55 -16.24
N GLU A 8 -12.28 -27.58 -16.92
CA GLU A 8 -10.95 -28.16 -16.71
C GLU A 8 -9.84 -27.14 -17.05
N LYS A 9 -9.94 -26.52 -18.23
CA LYS A 9 -8.98 -25.50 -18.67
C LYS A 9 -9.07 -24.22 -17.84
N TYR A 10 -10.25 -23.88 -17.33
CA TYR A 10 -10.40 -22.77 -16.38
C TYR A 10 -9.66 -23.04 -15.06
N LYS A 11 -9.80 -24.25 -14.49
CA LYS A 11 -9.11 -24.63 -13.25
C LYS A 11 -7.59 -24.63 -13.44
N GLU A 12 -7.12 -25.17 -14.56
CA GLU A 12 -5.71 -25.15 -14.95
C GLU A 12 -5.18 -23.72 -15.01
N VAL A 13 -5.80 -22.86 -15.81
CA VAL A 13 -5.40 -21.46 -16.00
C VAL A 13 -5.43 -20.69 -14.68
N ARG A 14 -6.47 -20.86 -13.86
CA ARG A 14 -6.57 -20.23 -12.54
C ARG A 14 -5.41 -20.64 -11.62
N SER A 15 -5.02 -21.91 -11.65
CA SER A 15 -3.88 -22.42 -10.87
C SER A 15 -2.56 -21.78 -11.32
N TYR A 16 -2.35 -21.64 -12.63
CA TYR A 16 -1.19 -20.93 -13.18
C TYR A 16 -1.14 -19.47 -12.71
N PHE A 17 -2.25 -18.73 -12.82
CA PHE A 17 -2.31 -17.36 -12.30
C PHE A 17 -2.05 -17.29 -10.81
N ALA A 18 -2.63 -18.17 -10.00
CA ALA A 18 -2.39 -18.20 -8.56
C ALA A 18 -0.91 -18.41 -8.22
N LYS A 19 -0.23 -19.33 -8.92
CA LYS A 19 1.22 -19.55 -8.75
C LYS A 19 2.03 -18.32 -9.16
N LEU A 20 1.71 -17.74 -10.31
CA LEU A 20 2.37 -16.53 -10.82
C LEU A 20 2.21 -15.35 -9.86
N THR A 21 0.99 -15.08 -9.41
CA THR A 21 0.67 -14.01 -8.47
C THR A 21 1.43 -14.20 -7.16
N ARG A 22 1.47 -15.42 -6.60
CA ARG A 22 2.25 -15.70 -5.38
C ARG A 22 3.74 -15.48 -5.56
N ALA A 23 4.29 -15.67 -6.75
CA ALA A 23 5.71 -15.44 -7.02
C ALA A 23 6.04 -13.93 -7.20
N ILE A 24 5.15 -13.16 -7.83
CA ILE A 24 5.41 -11.77 -8.19
C ILE A 24 5.00 -10.79 -7.09
N VAL A 25 3.84 -11.01 -6.45
CA VAL A 25 3.26 -10.07 -5.47
C VAL A 25 4.22 -9.72 -4.32
N PRO A 26 4.94 -10.68 -3.69
CA PRO A 26 5.86 -10.34 -2.60
C PRO A 26 6.97 -9.38 -3.05
N LYS A 27 7.53 -9.60 -4.24
CA LYS A 27 8.59 -8.76 -4.80
C LYS A 27 8.06 -7.37 -5.15
N ALA A 28 6.91 -7.31 -5.83
CA ALA A 28 6.27 -6.06 -6.20
C ALA A 28 5.88 -5.22 -4.96
N LEU A 29 5.40 -5.88 -3.90
CA LEU A 29 5.06 -5.24 -2.64
C LEU A 29 6.28 -4.60 -1.97
N VAL A 30 7.40 -5.31 -1.88
CA VAL A 30 8.64 -4.76 -1.32
C VAL A 30 9.10 -3.54 -2.11
N VAL A 31 9.10 -3.63 -3.44
CA VAL A 31 9.45 -2.51 -4.31
C VAL A 31 8.52 -1.31 -4.08
N ALA A 32 7.21 -1.52 -3.99
CA ALA A 32 6.23 -0.46 -3.76
C ALA A 32 6.39 0.21 -2.39
N VAL A 33 6.70 -0.56 -1.34
CA VAL A 33 6.93 -0.02 0.00
C VAL A 33 8.20 0.81 0.03
N ILE A 34 9.31 0.30 -0.51
CA ILE A 34 10.59 1.01 -0.54
C ILE A 34 10.48 2.27 -1.40
N SER A 35 9.89 2.19 -2.59
CA SER A 35 9.72 3.35 -3.45
C SER A 35 8.80 4.39 -2.81
N GLY A 36 7.73 3.97 -2.13
CA GLY A 36 6.85 4.86 -1.36
C GLY A 36 7.60 5.59 -0.25
N ILE A 37 8.41 4.87 0.55
CA ILE A 37 9.25 5.47 1.60
C ILE A 37 10.22 6.49 1.01
N TYR A 38 10.87 6.14 -0.11
CA TYR A 38 11.79 7.03 -0.80
C TYR A 38 11.07 8.29 -1.31
N LEU A 39 9.89 8.14 -1.90
CA LEU A 39 9.07 9.28 -2.35
C LEU A 39 8.66 10.18 -1.18
N PHE A 40 8.31 9.62 -0.02
CA PHE A 40 8.06 10.43 1.18
C PHE A 40 9.30 11.22 1.58
N HIS A 41 10.47 10.60 1.61
CA HIS A 41 11.72 11.26 1.98
C HIS A 41 12.06 12.44 1.06
N ILE A 42 12.06 12.23 -0.26
CA ILE A 42 12.38 13.29 -1.22
C ILE A 42 11.34 14.42 -1.20
N SER A 43 10.05 14.08 -0.99
CA SER A 43 8.96 15.07 -0.98
C SER A 43 8.94 15.88 0.31
N PHE A 44 9.44 15.31 1.41
CA PHE A 44 9.49 15.98 2.71
C PHE A 44 10.53 17.11 2.74
N GLY A 45 11.62 16.94 2.00
CA GLY A 45 12.71 17.91 1.92
C GLY A 45 13.47 18.06 3.24
N ASN A 46 14.05 19.23 3.45
CA ASN A 46 14.85 19.51 4.64
C ASN A 46 13.97 19.67 5.88
N LEU A 47 14.49 19.22 7.02
CA LEU A 47 13.88 19.49 8.31
C LEU A 47 13.96 20.98 8.62
N PRO A 48 12.86 21.63 9.02
CA PRO A 48 12.86 23.03 9.38
C PRO A 48 13.73 23.25 10.64
N PRO A 49 14.51 24.35 10.72
CA PRO A 49 15.45 24.61 11.82
C PRO A 49 14.81 24.61 13.21
N ASP A 50 13.53 24.98 13.30
CA ASP A 50 12.80 25.16 14.56
C ASP A 50 11.64 24.17 14.76
N TYR A 51 11.64 23.03 14.05
CA TYR A 51 10.52 22.07 14.02
C TYR A 51 9.18 22.66 13.56
N ASN A 52 9.20 23.85 12.96
CA ASN A 52 8.02 24.48 12.42
C ASN A 52 7.70 23.91 11.03
N PHE A 53 7.00 22.79 11.02
CA PHE A 53 6.59 22.12 9.78
C PHE A 53 5.57 22.96 9.01
N SER A 54 5.77 23.07 7.70
CA SER A 54 4.74 23.67 6.83
C SER A 54 3.47 22.83 6.84
N SER A 55 2.32 23.44 6.49
CA SER A 55 1.05 22.71 6.33
C SER A 55 1.21 21.48 5.42
N PHE A 56 2.01 21.61 4.36
CA PHE A 56 2.35 20.52 3.46
C PHE A 56 3.11 19.39 4.18
N GLN A 57 4.16 19.70 4.94
CA GLN A 57 4.95 18.69 5.67
C GLN A 57 4.14 17.98 6.75
N ILE A 58 3.23 18.69 7.43
CA ILE A 58 2.30 18.10 8.40
C ILE A 58 1.35 17.10 7.71
N LEU A 59 0.71 17.52 6.62
CA LEU A 59 -0.20 16.65 5.85
C LEU A 59 0.53 15.47 5.21
N LEU A 60 1.75 15.70 4.70
CA LEU A 60 2.61 14.65 4.17
C LEU A 60 2.99 13.64 5.25
N SER A 61 3.29 14.08 6.48
CA SER A 61 3.57 13.20 7.62
C SER A 61 2.38 12.31 7.98
N LEU A 62 1.18 12.89 8.04
CA LEU A 62 -0.05 12.14 8.28
C LEU A 62 -0.26 11.09 7.20
N LYS A 63 -0.13 11.48 5.93
CA LYS A 63 -0.22 10.59 4.78
C LYS A 63 0.85 9.48 4.83
N ALA A 64 2.07 9.81 5.24
CA ALA A 64 3.17 8.87 5.39
C ALA A 64 2.87 7.83 6.47
N VAL A 65 2.34 8.23 7.63
CA VAL A 65 1.96 7.29 8.71
C VAL A 65 0.89 6.31 8.22
N LEU A 66 -0.17 6.80 7.56
CA LEU A 66 -1.22 5.93 7.01
C LEU A 66 -0.68 4.98 5.94
N GLY A 67 0.18 5.48 5.05
CA GLY A 67 0.80 4.69 3.98
C GLY A 67 1.80 3.64 4.51
N LEU A 68 2.64 4.02 5.46
CA LEU A 68 3.60 3.13 6.13
C LEU A 68 2.88 2.01 6.88
N TRP A 69 1.77 2.32 7.56
CA TRP A 69 0.94 1.31 8.19
C TRP A 69 0.41 0.29 7.17
N LEU A 70 -0.12 0.74 6.04
CA LEU A 70 -0.58 -0.15 4.96
C LEU A 70 0.56 -1.00 4.36
N GLY A 71 1.72 -0.39 4.14
CA GLY A 71 2.92 -1.07 3.63
C GLY A 71 3.43 -2.14 4.59
N LEU A 72 3.60 -1.79 5.86
CA LEU A 72 4.02 -2.71 6.93
C LEU A 72 3.02 -3.86 7.08
N ARG A 73 1.72 -3.56 7.10
CA ARG A 73 0.64 -4.55 7.13
C ARG A 73 0.76 -5.54 5.96
N GLY A 74 0.96 -5.02 4.75
CA GLY A 74 1.13 -5.84 3.55
C GLY A 74 2.32 -6.78 3.67
N VAL A 75 3.49 -6.26 4.08
CA VAL A 75 4.72 -7.05 4.22
C VAL A 75 4.56 -8.13 5.29
N LEU A 76 4.01 -7.78 6.44
CA LEU A 76 3.75 -8.74 7.52
C LEU A 76 2.78 -9.85 7.09
N GLN A 77 1.73 -9.51 6.35
CA GLN A 77 0.77 -10.48 5.84
C GLN A 77 1.40 -11.43 4.80
N VAL A 78 2.20 -10.91 3.88
CA VAL A 78 2.76 -11.68 2.76
C VAL A 78 3.95 -12.54 3.18
N PHE A 79 4.85 -12.03 4.02
CA PHE A 79 6.10 -12.72 4.37
C PHE A 79 6.01 -13.52 5.67
N PHE A 80 5.31 -12.99 6.68
CA PHE A 80 5.27 -13.61 8.01
C PHE A 80 4.00 -14.41 8.26
N GLY A 81 3.01 -14.36 7.36
CA GLY A 81 1.72 -15.02 7.53
C GLY A 81 0.95 -14.54 8.77
N ILE A 82 1.44 -13.50 9.44
CA ILE A 82 0.83 -12.89 10.61
C ILE A 82 -0.46 -12.26 10.10
N GLN A 83 -1.61 -12.69 10.65
CA GLN A 83 -2.86 -11.94 10.48
C GLN A 83 -2.58 -10.54 11.00
N PRO A 84 -2.51 -9.52 10.13
CA PRO A 84 -1.97 -8.24 10.52
C PRO A 84 -2.86 -7.68 11.62
N PHE A 85 -2.21 -7.38 12.73
CA PHE A 85 -2.76 -7.05 14.03
C PHE A 85 -4.18 -6.44 13.99
N VAL A 86 -5.10 -7.12 14.70
CA VAL A 86 -6.45 -6.69 15.10
C VAL A 86 -7.57 -6.69 14.05
N PHE A 87 -7.32 -6.59 12.74
CA PHE A 87 -8.41 -6.41 11.75
C PHE A 87 -8.42 -7.44 10.63
N LYS A 88 -9.23 -8.51 10.79
CA LYS A 88 -9.53 -9.53 9.76
C LYS A 88 -10.26 -8.95 8.52
N GLY A 89 -10.70 -7.69 8.57
CA GLY A 89 -11.51 -7.06 7.53
C GLY A 89 -10.70 -6.22 6.53
N HIS A 90 -11.16 -6.20 5.28
CA HIS A 90 -10.64 -5.33 4.23
C HIS A 90 -11.12 -3.87 4.35
N ARG A 91 -12.07 -3.59 5.25
CA ARG A 91 -12.67 -2.26 5.43
C ARG A 91 -11.66 -1.21 5.87
N LEU A 92 -10.85 -1.51 6.90
CA LEU A 92 -9.87 -0.55 7.41
C LEU A 92 -8.80 -0.20 6.35
N PRO A 93 -8.16 -1.16 5.67
CA PRO A 93 -7.26 -0.85 4.56
C PRO A 93 -7.92 0.01 3.48
N PHE A 94 -9.17 -0.30 3.12
CA PHE A 94 -9.91 0.45 2.11
C PHE A 94 -10.20 1.89 2.54
N ILE A 95 -10.65 2.10 3.78
CA ILE A 95 -10.88 3.44 4.34
C ILE A 95 -9.57 4.24 4.39
N LEU A 96 -8.47 3.61 4.80
CA LEU A 96 -7.14 4.25 4.82
C LEU A 96 -6.72 4.71 3.42
N VAL A 97 -6.92 3.90 2.39
CA VAL A 97 -6.65 4.29 1.00
C VAL A 97 -7.50 5.49 0.59
N ILE A 98 -8.80 5.48 0.91
CA ILE A 98 -9.68 6.62 0.63
C ILE A 98 -9.17 7.88 1.33
N MET A 99 -8.83 7.79 2.62
CA MET A 99 -8.28 8.93 3.38
C MET A 99 -6.97 9.45 2.76
N ILE A 100 -6.07 8.57 2.32
CA ILE A 100 -4.82 8.95 1.64
C ILE A 100 -5.11 9.70 0.33
N ILE A 101 -6.12 9.28 -0.44
CA ILE A 101 -6.53 9.97 -1.67
C ILE A 101 -7.03 11.38 -1.36
N PHE A 102 -7.93 11.53 -0.38
CA PHE A 102 -8.42 12.85 0.02
C PHE A 102 -7.32 13.74 0.57
N LEU A 103 -6.43 13.22 1.43
CA LEU A 103 -5.26 13.94 1.91
C LEU A 103 -4.39 14.41 0.74
N SER A 104 -4.22 13.57 -0.29
CA SER A 104 -3.47 13.97 -1.48
C SER A 104 -4.11 15.14 -2.21
N GLN A 105 -5.45 15.18 -2.32
CA GLN A 105 -6.14 16.32 -2.93
C GLN A 105 -5.98 17.60 -2.11
N ILE A 106 -6.12 17.51 -0.78
CA ILE A 106 -5.97 18.65 0.13
C ILE A 106 -4.54 19.22 0.04
N MET A 107 -3.53 18.36 -0.08
CA MET A 107 -2.13 18.78 -0.21
C MET A 107 -1.84 19.59 -1.49
N TYR A 108 -2.66 19.48 -2.54
CA TYR A 108 -2.53 20.29 -3.75
C TYR A 108 -3.37 21.57 -3.72
N SER A 109 -4.29 21.69 -2.76
CA SER A 109 -5.14 22.88 -2.59
C SER A 109 -4.67 23.82 -1.49
N VAL A 110 -3.68 23.40 -0.68
CA VAL A 110 -3.03 24.18 0.38
C VAL A 110 -1.63 24.57 -0.10
#